data_AF-A0A1Y6BLC3-F1
#
_entry.id   AF-A0A1Y6BLC3-F1
#
_cell.length_a   1.000
_cell.length_b   1.000
_cell.length_c   1.000
_cell.angle_alpha   90.00
_cell.angle_beta   90.00
_cell.angle_gamma   90.00
#
_symmetry.space_group_name_H-M   'P 1'
#
loop_
_entity.id
_entity.type
_entity.pdbx_description
1 polymer ?
#
loop_
_entity_poly.entity_id
_entity_poly.type
_entity_poly.pdbx_seq_one_letter_code
_entity_poly.pdbx_strand_id
1 'polypeptide(L)'
;MKKITLLSAILALSGYSHSATEEAPKTVPEIVAMVNHYCGVCHGVPSPSLMPKKDWPYVTKAMAELALERTGQEFISKEALHHISAYYFGSAPESLERLPYFTRSPAELFTVKPIGDPTPMPQISNIARVQLDKKASAQFLISDIEKNQLLLLSKKGKKWTEAVIAEIKAPVGIEVLDYDGDGDDDIAVASLGRILPPFYTTMGKLVLLRQDDKGKFHQEILLENVPRVLDVAAQDMDGDKDLDLLVSIYGADNIGELAWLENRGKEKPVKHTLVPLGGGLNITPGDINGDGLLDLVSLVTQEHEMIIALVNAGDGNFDYKMLFKASEPMIGSTSMSLVDMDGDKDLDILFANGDAHDLQYDPKPYHGVQWLENKGQLDFQFHNLARFYGAALAKAADMDGDGDKDVVASSWNNYWDDEQRQTLIWFENDGKQNFTSKGIAHKPSSIVSFELEDVNGDGLPDIIAGTFKIDELKATMGKEEAEIKKSLQGVENTRLFVIENPLTSTKPK
;
A
#
# COMPACT_ATOMS: atom_id res chain seq x y z
N MET A 1 28.63 59.55 31.55
CA MET A 1 28.02 59.90 32.86
C MET A 1 27.00 61.00 32.66
N LYS A 2 25.85 60.86 33.35
CA LYS A 2 24.76 61.84 33.60
C LYS A 2 23.57 61.92 32.63
N LYS A 3 22.42 62.01 33.30
CA LYS A 3 21.03 61.73 32.92
C LYS A 3 20.27 63.01 32.50
N ILE A 4 19.38 62.85 31.52
CA ILE A 4 17.97 63.27 31.37
C ILE A 4 17.42 64.42 32.25
N THR A 5 16.75 65.39 31.60
CA THR A 5 15.48 66.09 32.00
C THR A 5 14.99 66.92 30.80
N LEU A 6 13.90 66.60 30.08
CA LEU A 6 12.43 66.77 30.26
C LEU A 6 11.83 68.12 29.72
N LEU A 7 10.75 68.01 28.92
CA LEU A 7 9.80 69.01 28.35
C LEU A 7 10.30 69.89 27.15
N SER A 8 9.59 70.15 26.04
CA SER A 8 8.22 69.92 25.54
C SER A 8 8.21 70.16 24.02
N ALA A 9 7.40 69.45 23.21
CA ALA A 9 6.94 69.97 21.91
C ALA A 9 5.68 69.27 21.39
N ILE A 10 4.85 70.07 20.74
CA ILE A 10 3.47 69.91 20.33
C ILE A 10 3.37 69.29 18.92
N LEU A 11 2.28 68.53 18.70
CA LEU A 11 1.64 68.09 17.44
C LEU A 11 2.50 67.84 16.17
N ALA A 12 2.49 66.58 15.73
CA ALA A 12 2.20 66.22 14.35
C ALA A 12 1.58 64.82 14.30
N LEU A 13 0.25 64.75 14.38
CA LEU A 13 -0.53 63.60 13.92
C LEU A 13 -0.47 63.61 12.38
N SER A 14 0.47 62.89 11.79
CA SER A 14 0.37 62.45 10.41
C SER A 14 0.19 60.94 10.43
N GLY A 15 -1.06 60.53 10.14
CA GLY A 15 -1.44 59.14 10.02
C GLY A 15 -0.60 58.42 8.98
N TYR A 16 0.04 57.34 9.41
CA TYR A 16 0.25 56.20 8.54
C TYR A 16 -0.98 55.30 8.71
N SER A 17 -2.06 55.63 7.99
CA SER A 17 -3.05 54.60 7.65
C SER A 17 -2.36 53.67 6.64
N HIS A 18 -1.88 52.53 7.10
CA HIS A 18 -1.87 51.36 6.22
C HIS A 18 -3.33 51.06 5.90
N SER A 19 -3.86 51.65 4.83
CA SER A 19 -5.04 51.08 4.20
C SER A 19 -4.58 49.79 3.52
N ALA A 20 -4.50 48.71 4.29
CA ALA A 20 -4.82 47.42 3.69
C ALA A 20 -6.25 47.62 3.19
N THR A 21 -6.44 47.68 1.87
CA THR A 21 -7.76 47.52 1.29
C THR A 21 -8.23 46.15 1.75
N GLU A 22 -9.11 46.09 2.75
CA GLU A 22 -9.88 44.88 3.02
C GLU A 22 -10.71 44.64 1.76
N GLU A 23 -10.20 43.75 0.92
CA GLU A 23 -10.86 43.35 -0.31
C GLU A 23 -12.20 42.69 0.03
N ALA A 24 -13.19 42.91 -0.85
CA ALA A 24 -14.54 42.44 -0.61
C ALA A 24 -14.55 40.89 -0.44
N PRO A 25 -15.26 40.36 0.56
CA PRO A 25 -15.33 38.92 0.78
C PRO A 25 -15.94 38.23 -0.44
N LYS A 26 -15.26 37.19 -0.93
CA LYS A 26 -15.79 36.35 -2.02
C LYS A 26 -16.90 35.44 -1.53
N THR A 27 -17.85 35.16 -2.40
CA THR A 27 -18.95 34.21 -2.17
C THR A 27 -18.47 32.77 -2.25
N VAL A 28 -19.18 31.83 -1.60
CA VAL A 28 -18.83 30.40 -1.65
C VAL A 28 -18.70 29.86 -3.09
N PRO A 29 -19.61 30.16 -4.04
CA PRO A 29 -19.44 29.71 -5.43
C PRO A 29 -18.17 30.23 -6.10
N GLU A 30 -17.77 31.47 -5.84
CA GLU A 30 -16.51 32.02 -6.37
C GLU A 30 -15.31 31.28 -5.80
N ILE A 31 -15.32 30.97 -4.50
CA ILE A 31 -14.23 30.22 -3.85
C ILE A 31 -14.18 28.78 -4.38
N VAL A 32 -15.34 28.11 -4.55
CA VAL A 32 -15.39 26.76 -5.14
C VAL A 32 -14.86 26.77 -6.58
N ALA A 33 -15.14 27.81 -7.37
CA ALA A 33 -14.55 27.96 -8.69
C ALA A 33 -13.02 28.11 -8.60
N MET A 34 -12.49 28.84 -7.61
CA MET A 34 -11.05 28.90 -7.34
C MET A 34 -10.48 27.53 -6.94
N VAL A 35 -11.14 26.78 -6.06
CA VAL A 35 -10.71 25.43 -5.67
C VAL A 35 -10.63 24.53 -6.91
N ASN A 36 -11.66 24.51 -7.76
CA ASN A 36 -11.63 23.73 -9.00
C ASN A 36 -10.53 24.20 -9.97
N HIS A 37 -10.31 25.51 -10.08
CA HIS A 37 -9.30 26.07 -10.96
C HIS A 37 -7.87 25.78 -10.52
N TYR A 38 -7.60 25.82 -9.20
CA TYR A 38 -6.25 25.63 -8.67
C TYR A 38 -6.01 24.18 -8.27
N CYS A 39 -6.88 23.58 -7.45
CA CYS A 39 -6.68 22.22 -6.96
C CYS A 39 -7.05 21.15 -8.00
N GLY A 40 -8.01 21.43 -8.89
CA GLY A 40 -8.51 20.47 -9.88
C GLY A 40 -7.60 20.25 -11.10
N VAL A 41 -6.43 20.90 -11.16
CA VAL A 41 -5.51 20.82 -12.30
C VAL A 41 -4.63 19.57 -12.24
N CYS A 42 -4.26 19.11 -11.04
CA CYS A 42 -3.39 17.96 -10.86
C CYS A 42 -4.21 16.66 -10.71
N HIS A 43 -5.27 16.70 -9.90
CA HIS A 43 -6.10 15.55 -9.54
C HIS A 43 -7.54 15.99 -9.24
N GLY A 44 -8.40 15.04 -8.82
CA GLY A 44 -9.76 15.38 -8.39
C GLY A 44 -9.77 16.32 -7.19
N VAL A 45 -10.74 17.22 -7.09
CA VAL A 45 -10.83 18.13 -5.93
C VAL A 45 -11.31 17.36 -4.69
N PRO A 46 -10.55 17.35 -3.58
CA PRO A 46 -10.95 16.61 -2.39
C PRO A 46 -12.14 17.29 -1.70
N SER A 47 -13.08 16.50 -1.20
CA SER A 47 -14.14 17.02 -0.33
C SER A 47 -13.60 17.54 1.01
N PRO A 48 -14.09 18.68 1.55
CA PRO A 48 -13.77 19.13 2.91
C PRO A 48 -14.08 18.10 4.01
N SER A 49 -14.99 17.16 3.77
CA SER A 49 -15.37 16.13 4.74
C SER A 49 -14.30 15.05 4.96
N LEU A 50 -13.25 14.99 4.13
CA LEU A 50 -12.22 13.96 4.21
C LEU A 50 -11.32 14.09 5.44
N MET A 51 -11.26 15.28 6.04
CA MET A 51 -10.37 15.57 7.17
C MET A 51 -11.00 16.52 8.19
N PRO A 52 -10.57 16.47 9.46
CA PRO A 52 -10.91 17.48 10.45
C PRO A 52 -10.46 18.89 10.03
N LYS A 53 -11.23 19.92 10.40
CA LYS A 53 -10.89 21.32 10.12
C LYS A 53 -9.50 21.75 10.59
N LYS A 54 -9.00 21.16 11.69
CA LYS A 54 -7.67 21.46 12.23
C LYS A 54 -6.53 21.17 11.24
N ASP A 55 -6.71 20.23 10.33
CA ASP A 55 -5.65 19.73 9.46
C ASP A 55 -5.61 20.46 8.11
N TRP A 56 -6.75 20.98 7.64
CA TRP A 56 -6.85 21.65 6.34
C TRP A 56 -5.88 22.82 6.11
N PRO A 57 -5.63 23.74 7.06
CA PRO A 57 -4.68 24.83 6.84
C PRO A 57 -3.24 24.36 6.57
N TYR A 58 -2.84 23.23 7.17
CA TYR A 58 -1.55 22.63 6.89
C TYR A 58 -1.54 22.01 5.49
N VAL A 59 -2.59 21.26 5.15
CA VAL A 59 -2.71 20.58 3.85
C VAL A 59 -2.73 21.58 2.69
N THR A 60 -3.57 22.61 2.72
CA THR A 60 -3.65 23.58 1.62
C THR A 60 -2.33 24.32 1.41
N LYS A 61 -1.61 24.62 2.50
CA LYS A 61 -0.28 25.21 2.43
C LYS A 61 0.74 24.24 1.82
N ALA A 62 0.79 23.00 2.29
CA ALA A 62 1.71 21.99 1.77
C ALA A 62 1.46 21.72 0.28
N MET A 63 0.19 21.67 -0.15
CA MET A 63 -0.18 21.54 -1.56
C MET A 63 0.30 22.73 -2.40
N ALA A 64 0.17 23.96 -1.90
CA ALA A 64 0.67 25.15 -2.60
C ALA A 64 2.20 25.14 -2.72
N GLU A 65 2.91 24.68 -1.69
CA GLU A 65 4.37 24.51 -1.70
C GLU A 65 4.80 23.43 -2.71
N LEU A 66 4.13 22.27 -2.71
CA LEU A 66 4.37 21.21 -3.69
C LEU A 66 4.10 21.66 -5.13
N ALA A 67 3.00 22.41 -5.35
CA ALA A 67 2.69 22.97 -6.66
C ALA A 67 3.76 23.97 -7.12
N LEU A 68 4.28 24.80 -6.22
CA LEU A 68 5.40 25.70 -6.50
C LEU A 68 6.68 24.93 -6.83
N GLU A 69 7.01 23.88 -6.08
CA GLU A 69 8.18 23.03 -6.34
C GLU A 69 8.07 22.32 -7.70
N ARG A 70 6.89 21.82 -8.05
CA ARG A 70 6.61 21.15 -9.34
C ARG A 70 6.67 22.12 -10.53
N THR A 71 6.03 23.28 -10.41
CA THR A 71 5.88 24.20 -11.55
C THR A 71 7.01 25.23 -11.66
N GLY A 72 7.81 25.41 -10.61
CA GLY A 72 8.86 26.43 -10.52
C GLY A 72 8.34 27.87 -10.41
N GLN A 73 7.03 28.07 -10.27
CA GLN A 73 6.39 29.38 -10.18
C GLN A 73 5.20 29.37 -9.20
N GLU A 74 4.83 30.53 -8.67
CA GLU A 74 3.67 30.65 -7.78
C GLU A 74 2.39 30.29 -8.54
N PHE A 75 1.89 29.09 -8.26
CA PHE A 75 0.73 28.53 -8.95
C PHE A 75 -0.60 28.98 -8.33
N ILE A 76 -0.65 29.05 -7.00
CA ILE A 76 -1.81 29.54 -6.23
C ILE A 76 -1.41 30.87 -5.59
N SER A 77 -2.08 31.97 -5.97
CA SER A 77 -1.78 33.27 -5.36
C SER A 77 -2.07 33.26 -3.86
N LYS A 78 -1.35 34.07 -3.08
CA LYS A 78 -1.63 34.25 -1.65
C LYS A 78 -3.10 34.57 -1.33
N GLU A 79 -3.76 35.37 -2.17
CA GLU A 79 -5.19 35.70 -2.04
C GLU A 79 -6.06 34.46 -2.24
N ALA A 80 -5.84 33.72 -3.33
CA ALA A 80 -6.59 32.50 -3.62
C ALA A 80 -6.38 31.45 -2.51
N LEU A 81 -5.14 31.27 -2.05
CA LEU A 81 -4.81 30.33 -0.99
C LEU A 81 -5.51 30.68 0.33
N HIS A 82 -5.65 31.97 0.66
CA HIS A 82 -6.38 32.42 1.83
C HIS A 82 -7.87 32.01 1.76
N HIS A 83 -8.53 32.26 0.63
CA HIS A 83 -9.94 31.91 0.45
C HIS A 83 -10.16 30.39 0.40
N ILE A 84 -9.31 29.65 -0.31
CA ILE A 84 -9.33 28.18 -0.38
C ILE A 84 -9.19 27.58 1.02
N SER A 85 -8.20 28.06 1.79
CA SER A 85 -7.98 27.59 3.16
C SER A 85 -9.16 27.89 4.07
N ALA A 86 -9.77 29.07 3.95
CA ALA A 86 -10.98 29.43 4.70
C ALA A 86 -12.18 28.56 4.32
N TYR A 87 -12.36 28.23 3.04
CA TYR A 87 -13.42 27.33 2.58
C TYR A 87 -13.29 25.93 3.18
N TYR A 88 -12.10 25.32 3.08
CA TYR A 88 -11.87 24.00 3.64
C TYR A 88 -12.01 24.00 5.17
N PHE A 89 -11.39 24.95 5.86
CA PHE A 89 -11.52 25.07 7.32
C PHE A 89 -12.97 25.29 7.78
N GLY A 90 -13.71 26.14 7.07
CA GLY A 90 -15.10 26.48 7.41
C GLY A 90 -16.12 25.40 7.06
N SER A 91 -15.82 24.55 6.07
CA SER A 91 -16.73 23.49 5.57
C SER A 91 -16.41 22.11 6.14
N ALA A 92 -15.23 21.92 6.71
CA ALA A 92 -14.80 20.65 7.27
C ALA A 92 -15.40 20.36 8.66
N PRO A 93 -15.61 19.08 9.00
CA PRO A 93 -16.08 18.69 10.33
C PRO A 93 -15.03 19.02 11.41
N GLU A 94 -15.47 19.13 12.66
CA GLU A 94 -14.54 19.25 13.81
C GLU A 94 -13.69 17.99 13.99
N SER A 95 -14.28 16.82 13.76
CA SER A 95 -13.64 15.52 13.84
C SER A 95 -14.30 14.54 12.87
N LEU A 96 -13.56 13.55 12.40
CA LEU A 96 -14.12 12.45 11.64
C LEU A 96 -14.91 11.52 12.57
N GLU A 97 -15.92 10.85 12.00
CA GLU A 97 -16.68 9.83 12.72
C GLU A 97 -15.78 8.67 13.16
N ARG A 98 -16.06 8.12 14.34
CA ARG A 98 -15.37 6.92 14.83
C ARG A 98 -16.10 5.69 14.34
N LEU A 99 -15.38 4.80 13.65
CA LEU A 99 -15.93 3.50 13.28
C LEU A 99 -16.33 2.73 14.54
N PRO A 100 -17.48 2.02 14.49
CA PRO A 100 -17.91 1.18 15.59
C PRO A 100 -16.84 0.15 15.92
N TYR A 101 -16.86 -0.34 17.17
CA TYR A 101 -16.10 -1.53 17.49
C TYR A 101 -16.73 -2.72 16.80
N PHE A 102 -15.89 -3.60 16.29
CA PHE A 102 -16.33 -4.90 15.85
C PHE A 102 -16.88 -5.65 17.07
N THR A 103 -17.95 -6.41 16.85
CA THR A 103 -18.42 -7.37 17.85
C THR A 103 -17.20 -8.18 18.27
N ARG A 104 -16.91 -8.20 19.58
CA ARG A 104 -15.90 -9.13 20.08
C ARG A 104 -16.40 -10.51 19.68
N SER A 105 -15.75 -11.10 18.67
CA SER A 105 -15.59 -12.55 18.67
C SER A 105 -15.10 -12.91 20.06
N PRO A 106 -15.54 -14.00 20.71
CA PRO A 106 -14.87 -14.51 21.90
C PRO A 106 -13.39 -14.68 21.53
N ALA A 107 -12.61 -13.63 21.80
CA ALA A 107 -11.22 -13.49 21.41
C ALA A 107 -10.41 -14.35 22.37
N GLU A 108 -10.48 -15.66 22.17
CA GLU A 108 -9.61 -16.68 22.75
C GLU A 108 -9.31 -17.83 21.77
N LEU A 109 -9.80 -17.77 20.53
CA LEU A 109 -9.63 -18.87 19.60
C LEU A 109 -8.27 -18.77 18.86
N PHE A 110 -7.95 -17.65 18.21
CA PHE A 110 -6.69 -17.52 17.46
C PHE A 110 -5.48 -17.32 18.38
N THR A 111 -4.47 -18.18 18.25
CA THR A 111 -3.24 -18.11 19.07
C THR A 111 -2.11 -17.46 18.29
N VAL A 112 -1.71 -16.25 18.69
CA VAL A 112 -0.57 -15.53 18.12
C VAL A 112 0.74 -16.05 18.72
N LYS A 113 1.65 -16.54 17.87
CA LYS A 113 2.98 -17.03 18.28
C LYS A 113 4.06 -16.31 17.47
N PRO A 114 5.03 -15.63 18.12
CA PRO A 114 6.16 -15.07 17.40
C PRO A 114 6.96 -16.17 16.72
N ILE A 115 7.38 -15.93 15.49
CA ILE A 115 8.25 -16.81 14.72
C ILE A 115 9.43 -15.99 14.22
N GLY A 116 10.60 -16.60 14.15
CA GLY A 116 11.79 -15.89 13.73
C GLY A 116 12.40 -14.97 14.79
N ASP A 117 13.50 -14.31 14.40
CA ASP A 117 14.28 -13.45 15.30
C ASP A 117 13.64 -12.06 15.46
N PRO A 118 13.60 -11.50 16.68
CA PRO A 118 13.09 -10.14 16.91
C PRO A 118 14.01 -9.07 16.30
N THR A 119 13.48 -7.87 16.08
CA THR A 119 14.22 -6.69 15.58
C THR A 119 13.79 -5.43 16.33
N PRO A 120 14.70 -4.45 16.55
CA PRO A 120 14.33 -3.19 17.19
C PRO A 120 13.30 -2.36 16.39
N MET A 121 13.18 -2.54 15.08
CA MET A 121 12.26 -1.75 14.24
C MET A 121 11.68 -2.60 13.10
N PRO A 122 10.63 -3.40 13.36
CA PRO A 122 10.03 -4.29 12.37
C PRO A 122 9.59 -3.58 11.08
N GLN A 123 10.08 -4.06 9.95
CA GLN A 123 9.82 -3.52 8.60
C GLN A 123 9.71 -4.66 7.58
N ILE A 124 8.80 -5.62 7.83
CA ILE A 124 8.49 -6.68 6.87
C ILE A 124 7.54 -6.14 5.83
N SER A 125 8.02 -6.01 4.59
CA SER A 125 7.26 -5.42 3.48
C SER A 125 6.50 -6.45 2.66
N ASN A 126 6.97 -7.69 2.62
CA ASN A 126 6.34 -8.75 1.85
C ASN A 126 6.64 -10.14 2.45
N ILE A 127 5.68 -11.04 2.28
CA ILE A 127 5.77 -12.46 2.62
C ILE A 127 5.19 -13.19 1.41
N ALA A 128 5.97 -14.07 0.78
CA ALA A 128 5.52 -14.85 -0.37
C ALA A 128 5.66 -16.35 -0.07
N ARG A 129 4.58 -17.12 -0.28
CA ARG A 129 4.59 -18.58 -0.12
C ARG A 129 5.43 -19.22 -1.23
N VAL A 130 6.36 -20.11 -0.86
CA VAL A 130 7.24 -20.83 -1.81
C VAL A 130 7.48 -22.27 -1.38
N GLN A 131 7.96 -23.15 -2.26
CA GLN A 131 8.32 -24.53 -1.89
C GLN A 131 9.69 -24.95 -2.45
N LEU A 132 10.75 -24.28 -2.00
CA LEU A 132 12.14 -24.54 -2.47
C LEU A 132 12.77 -25.82 -1.88
N ASP A 133 12.36 -26.25 -0.68
CA ASP A 133 12.78 -27.51 -0.03
C ASP A 133 11.55 -28.39 0.19
N LYS A 134 11.40 -29.45 -0.61
CA LYS A 134 10.29 -30.42 -0.53
C LYS A 134 10.16 -31.12 0.83
N LYS A 135 11.14 -31.02 1.73
CA LYS A 135 11.07 -31.59 3.09
C LYS A 135 10.49 -30.64 4.13
N ALA A 136 10.40 -29.34 3.83
CA ALA A 136 9.79 -28.38 4.72
C ALA A 136 8.26 -28.45 4.58
N SER A 137 7.54 -28.37 5.71
CA SER A 137 6.07 -28.42 5.70
C SER A 137 5.44 -27.10 5.27
N ALA A 138 6.16 -25.99 5.41
CA ALA A 138 5.77 -24.68 4.90
C ALA A 138 7.03 -23.83 4.72
N GLN A 139 7.08 -23.00 3.67
CA GLN A 139 8.18 -22.05 3.46
C GLN A 139 7.69 -20.74 2.87
N PHE A 140 8.36 -19.66 3.25
CA PHE A 140 8.03 -18.31 2.83
C PHE A 140 9.30 -17.53 2.54
N LEU A 141 9.31 -16.77 1.45
CA LEU A 141 10.28 -15.71 1.24
C LEU A 141 9.80 -14.45 1.97
N ILE A 142 10.71 -13.80 2.69
CA ILE A 142 10.43 -12.62 3.50
C ILE A 142 11.30 -11.47 3.01
N SER A 143 10.66 -10.38 2.59
CA SER A 143 11.32 -9.11 2.34
C SER A 143 11.47 -8.33 3.64
N ASP A 144 12.68 -8.27 4.18
CA ASP A 144 13.01 -7.54 5.41
C ASP A 144 13.80 -6.28 5.09
N ILE A 145 13.14 -5.11 5.20
CA ILE A 145 13.78 -3.84 4.87
C ILE A 145 14.72 -3.37 5.98
N GLU A 146 14.42 -3.66 7.26
CA GLU A 146 15.30 -3.26 8.36
C GLU A 146 16.67 -3.91 8.21
N LYS A 147 16.67 -5.20 7.85
CA LYS A 147 17.90 -5.96 7.63
C LYS A 147 18.48 -5.79 6.22
N ASN A 148 17.72 -5.25 5.25
CA ASN A 148 18.06 -5.26 3.82
C ASN A 148 18.34 -6.66 3.29
N GLN A 149 17.45 -7.59 3.60
CA GLN A 149 17.62 -9.01 3.30
C GLN A 149 16.36 -9.62 2.69
N LEU A 150 16.56 -10.53 1.74
CA LEU A 150 15.59 -11.55 1.40
C LEU A 150 15.90 -12.79 2.23
N LEU A 151 14.92 -13.27 2.99
CA LEU A 151 15.06 -14.42 3.89
C LEU A 151 14.14 -15.56 3.46
N LEU A 152 14.59 -16.80 3.64
CA LEU A 152 13.75 -17.99 3.56
C LEU A 152 13.37 -18.42 4.98
N LEU A 153 12.10 -18.23 5.34
CA LEU A 153 11.49 -18.76 6.55
C LEU A 153 10.98 -20.16 6.26
N SER A 154 11.41 -21.15 7.04
CA SER A 154 11.02 -22.56 6.84
C SER A 154 10.49 -23.20 8.12
N LYS A 155 9.40 -23.95 7.99
CA LYS A 155 8.84 -24.81 9.04
C LYS A 155 9.25 -26.26 8.82
N LYS A 156 9.91 -26.85 9.82
CA LYS A 156 10.23 -28.29 9.87
C LYS A 156 9.69 -28.87 11.17
N GLY A 157 8.59 -29.62 11.08
CA GLY A 157 7.82 -30.05 12.23
C GLY A 157 7.21 -28.84 12.97
N LYS A 158 7.60 -28.63 14.23
CA LYS A 158 7.18 -27.48 15.05
C LYS A 158 8.19 -26.33 15.08
N LYS A 159 9.35 -26.48 14.43
CA LYS A 159 10.44 -25.51 14.49
C LYS A 159 10.42 -24.61 13.25
N TRP A 160 10.55 -23.32 13.47
CA TRP A 160 10.80 -22.31 12.45
C TRP A 160 12.30 -21.99 12.39
N THR A 161 12.82 -21.81 11.19
CA THR A 161 14.21 -21.40 10.94
C THR A 161 14.26 -20.40 9.81
N GLU A 162 15.17 -19.45 9.90
CA GLU A 162 15.44 -18.47 8.86
C GLU A 162 16.80 -18.71 8.21
N ALA A 163 16.88 -18.48 6.91
CA ALA A 163 18.12 -18.45 6.17
C ALA A 163 18.17 -17.20 5.28
N VAL A 164 19.29 -16.49 5.27
CA VAL A 164 19.48 -15.37 4.32
C VAL A 164 19.69 -15.95 2.92
N ILE A 165 18.86 -15.52 1.97
CA ILE A 165 18.98 -15.88 0.55
C ILE A 165 19.86 -14.85 -0.15
N ALA A 166 19.60 -13.56 0.06
CA ALA A 166 20.35 -12.47 -0.55
C ALA A 166 20.29 -11.18 0.29
N GLU A 167 21.31 -10.33 0.13
CA GLU A 167 21.37 -8.98 0.68
C GLU A 167 20.86 -8.00 -0.39
N ILE A 168 19.64 -7.48 -0.20
CA ILE A 168 18.96 -6.60 -1.15
C ILE A 168 18.44 -5.39 -0.38
N LYS A 169 18.75 -4.18 -0.84
CA LYS A 169 18.29 -2.96 -0.17
C LYS A 169 16.78 -2.80 -0.31
N ALA A 170 16.09 -2.56 0.79
CA ALA A 170 14.64 -2.33 0.84
C ALA A 170 13.84 -3.22 -0.14
N PRO A 171 13.90 -4.55 0.01
CA PRO A 171 13.16 -5.47 -0.85
C PRO A 171 11.66 -5.34 -0.57
N VAL A 172 10.83 -5.57 -1.59
CA VAL A 172 9.36 -5.46 -1.51
C VAL A 172 8.71 -6.61 -2.27
N GLY A 173 8.22 -6.41 -3.49
CA GLY A 173 7.67 -7.46 -4.36
C GLY A 173 8.66 -8.59 -4.63
N ILE A 174 8.13 -9.80 -4.69
CA ILE A 174 8.86 -11.05 -4.94
C ILE A 174 8.05 -11.83 -5.97
N GLU A 175 8.72 -12.33 -6.99
CA GLU A 175 8.16 -13.29 -7.96
C GLU A 175 9.09 -14.49 -8.07
N VAL A 176 8.51 -15.70 -8.05
CA VAL A 176 9.25 -16.95 -8.25
C VAL A 176 8.88 -17.51 -9.62
N LEU A 177 9.91 -17.84 -10.41
CA LEU A 177 9.75 -18.25 -11.80
C LEU A 177 10.97 -19.07 -12.23
N ASP A 178 10.84 -19.83 -13.32
CA ASP A 178 11.98 -20.43 -14.04
C ASP A 178 12.41 -19.44 -15.14
N TYR A 179 13.32 -18.52 -14.84
CA TYR A 179 13.62 -17.39 -15.73
C TYR A 179 14.50 -17.82 -16.92
N ASP A 180 15.34 -18.84 -16.77
CA ASP A 180 16.21 -19.32 -17.86
C ASP A 180 15.85 -20.70 -18.43
N GLY A 181 14.74 -21.28 -17.99
CA GLY A 181 14.13 -22.47 -18.56
C GLY A 181 14.87 -23.76 -18.18
N ASP A 182 15.63 -23.76 -17.09
CA ASP A 182 16.40 -24.91 -16.62
C ASP A 182 15.63 -25.81 -15.65
N GLY A 183 14.44 -25.37 -15.22
CA GLY A 183 13.51 -26.09 -14.36
C GLY A 183 13.74 -25.88 -12.86
N ASP A 184 14.70 -25.05 -12.47
CA ASP A 184 14.91 -24.62 -11.08
C ASP A 184 14.15 -23.30 -10.80
N ASP A 185 13.77 -23.07 -9.54
CA ASP A 185 13.02 -21.86 -9.14
C ASP A 185 14.00 -20.68 -8.93
N ASP A 186 13.94 -19.69 -9.82
CA ASP A 186 14.58 -18.38 -9.67
C ASP A 186 13.68 -17.40 -8.90
N ILE A 187 14.27 -16.28 -8.46
CA ILE A 187 13.54 -15.26 -7.70
C ILE A 187 13.83 -13.87 -8.24
N ALA A 188 12.81 -13.21 -8.77
CA ALA A 188 12.85 -11.78 -9.07
C ALA A 188 12.40 -10.98 -7.82
N VAL A 189 13.13 -9.93 -7.49
CA VAL A 189 12.90 -9.11 -6.29
C VAL A 189 12.87 -7.63 -6.68
N ALA A 190 11.71 -7.01 -6.45
CA ALA A 190 11.54 -5.57 -6.55
C ALA A 190 12.19 -4.87 -5.35
N SER A 191 12.85 -3.75 -5.61
CA SER A 191 13.56 -2.96 -4.60
C SER A 191 13.20 -1.48 -4.69
N LEU A 192 12.88 -0.90 -3.54
CA LEU A 192 12.69 0.55 -3.38
C LEU A 192 14.00 1.33 -3.44
N GLY A 193 15.13 0.65 -3.18
CA GLY A 193 16.42 1.25 -2.89
C GLY A 193 16.54 1.86 -1.49
N ARG A 194 15.50 2.57 -1.02
CA ARG A 194 15.38 3.13 0.33
C ARG A 194 13.91 3.34 0.70
N ILE A 195 13.56 3.19 1.98
CA ILE A 195 12.26 3.66 2.51
C ILE A 195 12.19 5.19 2.53
N LEU A 196 11.01 5.72 2.21
CA LEU A 196 10.71 7.16 2.13
C LEU A 196 11.77 7.93 1.31
N PRO A 197 12.04 7.52 0.06
CA PRO A 197 12.98 8.24 -0.78
C PRO A 197 12.38 9.60 -1.20
N PRO A 198 13.20 10.63 -1.46
CA PRO A 198 12.71 11.87 -2.03
C PRO A 198 12.01 11.61 -3.38
N PHE A 199 10.93 12.35 -3.67
CA PHE A 199 9.98 12.07 -4.77
C PHE A 199 10.61 11.83 -6.15
N TYR A 200 11.70 12.52 -6.47
CA TYR A 200 12.35 12.46 -7.79
C TYR A 200 13.66 11.65 -7.81
N THR A 201 13.89 10.80 -6.81
CA THR A 201 15.11 9.99 -6.74
C THR A 201 14.95 8.64 -7.42
N THR A 202 15.96 8.28 -8.20
CA THR A 202 16.03 7.01 -8.92
C THR A 202 16.93 6.03 -8.19
N MET A 203 16.38 5.35 -7.19
CA MET A 203 17.13 4.40 -6.34
C MET A 203 16.63 2.96 -6.44
N GLY A 204 15.49 2.72 -7.11
CA GLY A 204 14.91 1.38 -7.18
C GLY A 204 15.63 0.49 -8.18
N LYS A 205 15.44 -0.80 -7.98
CA LYS A 205 16.06 -1.86 -8.77
C LYS A 205 15.10 -3.04 -8.93
N LEU A 206 15.31 -3.80 -10.00
CA LEU A 206 14.86 -5.18 -10.10
C LEU A 206 16.09 -6.09 -10.02
N VAL A 207 16.07 -7.01 -9.06
CA VAL A 207 17.16 -7.94 -8.80
C VAL A 207 16.67 -9.35 -9.10
N LEU A 208 17.37 -10.08 -9.98
CA LEU A 208 17.13 -11.48 -10.24
C LEU A 208 18.11 -12.32 -9.42
N LEU A 209 17.62 -13.35 -8.75
CA LEU A 209 18.40 -14.35 -8.05
C LEU A 209 18.27 -15.65 -8.83
N ARG A 210 19.28 -15.98 -9.64
CA ARG A 210 19.30 -17.22 -10.41
C ARG A 210 19.76 -18.39 -9.56
N GLN A 211 18.99 -19.45 -9.49
CA GLN A 211 19.38 -20.69 -8.85
C GLN A 211 20.41 -21.43 -9.72
N ASP A 212 21.35 -22.13 -9.10
CA ASP A 212 22.24 -23.07 -9.79
C ASP A 212 21.85 -24.52 -9.45
N ASP A 213 22.49 -25.46 -10.15
CA ASP A 213 22.31 -26.91 -9.99
C ASP A 213 22.53 -27.46 -8.56
N LYS A 214 23.01 -26.64 -7.63
CA LYS A 214 23.24 -26.97 -6.22
C LYS A 214 22.29 -26.22 -5.28
N GLY A 215 21.32 -25.49 -5.81
CA GLY A 215 20.37 -24.68 -5.04
C GLY A 215 20.97 -23.38 -4.49
N LYS A 216 22.08 -22.89 -5.05
CA LYS A 216 22.69 -21.62 -4.65
C LYS A 216 22.23 -20.50 -5.58
N PHE A 217 21.82 -19.38 -4.98
CA PHE A 217 21.40 -18.20 -5.72
C PHE A 217 22.58 -17.29 -6.11
N HIS A 218 22.57 -16.81 -7.35
CA HIS A 218 23.49 -15.82 -7.90
C HIS A 218 22.72 -14.56 -8.28
N GLN A 219 23.18 -13.42 -7.77
CA GLN A 219 22.47 -12.16 -7.93
C GLN A 219 22.86 -11.44 -9.23
N GLU A 220 21.84 -11.04 -10.00
CA GLU A 220 21.91 -10.23 -11.20
C GLU A 220 21.00 -8.99 -11.04
N ILE A 221 21.43 -7.83 -11.56
CA ILE A 221 20.60 -6.62 -11.59
C ILE A 221 20.05 -6.47 -13.00
N LEU A 222 18.74 -6.65 -13.17
CA LEU A 222 18.07 -6.53 -14.46
C LEU A 222 17.64 -5.09 -14.77
N LEU A 223 17.27 -4.33 -13.73
CA LEU A 223 16.88 -2.92 -13.84
C LEU A 223 17.47 -2.12 -12.69
N GLU A 224 17.99 -0.93 -12.97
CA GLU A 224 18.45 0.00 -11.94
C GLU A 224 18.40 1.47 -12.41
N ASN A 225 18.59 2.40 -11.46
CA ASN A 225 18.48 3.84 -11.71
C ASN A 225 17.11 4.24 -12.24
N VAL A 226 16.08 3.54 -11.78
CA VAL A 226 14.67 3.90 -11.93
C VAL A 226 14.13 4.42 -10.59
N PRO A 227 12.93 5.03 -10.53
CA PRO A 227 12.21 5.27 -9.28
C PRO A 227 11.98 3.98 -8.46
N ARG A 228 11.00 3.94 -7.56
CA ARG A 228 10.79 2.75 -6.72
C ARG A 228 10.21 1.61 -7.57
N VAL A 229 10.81 0.43 -7.57
CA VAL A 229 10.14 -0.77 -8.10
C VAL A 229 9.34 -1.36 -6.94
N LEU A 230 8.02 -1.38 -7.04
CA LEU A 230 7.14 -1.87 -5.96
C LEU A 230 6.82 -3.35 -6.11
N ASP A 231 6.61 -3.77 -7.33
CA ASP A 231 6.06 -5.07 -7.65
C ASP A 231 6.69 -5.65 -8.91
N VAL A 232 6.67 -6.98 -8.98
CA VAL A 232 7.14 -7.77 -10.11
C VAL A 232 6.22 -8.97 -10.28
N ALA A 233 5.90 -9.32 -11.53
CA ALA A 233 5.18 -10.54 -11.89
C ALA A 233 5.80 -11.15 -13.16
N ALA A 234 5.55 -12.43 -13.41
CA ALA A 234 6.06 -13.14 -14.58
C ALA A 234 4.97 -13.50 -15.59
N GLN A 235 5.23 -13.32 -16.88
CA GLN A 235 4.31 -13.65 -17.96
C GLN A 235 5.08 -13.75 -19.29
N ASP A 236 4.75 -14.71 -20.16
CA ASP A 236 5.19 -14.69 -21.56
C ASP A 236 4.38 -13.60 -22.31
N MET A 237 5.02 -12.49 -22.66
CA MET A 237 4.37 -11.29 -23.19
C MET A 237 4.37 -11.21 -24.72
N ASP A 238 5.32 -11.86 -25.39
CA ASP A 238 5.46 -11.83 -26.84
C ASP A 238 5.20 -13.18 -27.54
N GLY A 239 4.92 -14.22 -26.76
CA GLY A 239 4.52 -15.55 -27.24
C GLY A 239 5.69 -16.42 -27.65
N ASP A 240 6.92 -16.08 -27.28
CA ASP A 240 8.12 -16.85 -27.61
C ASP A 240 8.41 -18.01 -26.63
N LYS A 241 7.64 -18.07 -25.53
CA LYS A 241 7.64 -19.08 -24.45
C LYS A 241 8.72 -18.92 -23.40
N ASP A 242 9.52 -17.86 -23.42
CA ASP A 242 10.23 -17.46 -22.22
C ASP A 242 9.34 -16.60 -21.32
N LEU A 243 9.64 -16.59 -20.02
CA LEU A 243 8.91 -15.75 -19.08
C LEU A 243 9.59 -14.39 -19.00
N ASP A 244 8.79 -13.36 -19.25
CA ASP A 244 9.18 -11.97 -19.05
C ASP A 244 8.85 -11.46 -17.66
N LEU A 245 9.43 -10.32 -17.30
CA LEU A 245 9.17 -9.68 -16.01
C LEU A 245 8.38 -8.39 -16.19
N LEU A 246 7.15 -8.40 -15.70
CA LEU A 246 6.31 -7.22 -15.51
C LEU A 246 6.80 -6.46 -14.28
N VAL A 247 6.91 -5.14 -14.38
CA VAL A 247 7.37 -4.29 -13.27
C VAL A 247 6.50 -3.07 -13.08
N SER A 248 6.17 -2.80 -11.82
CA SER A 248 5.55 -1.53 -11.43
C SER A 248 6.60 -0.55 -10.88
N ILE A 249 6.87 0.52 -11.64
CA ILE A 249 7.86 1.55 -11.31
C ILE A 249 7.12 2.78 -10.78
N TYR A 250 7.06 2.86 -9.45
CA TYR A 250 6.43 3.95 -8.72
C TYR A 250 7.34 5.17 -8.61
N GLY A 251 7.02 6.18 -9.41
CA GLY A 251 7.63 7.51 -9.39
C GLY A 251 6.57 8.61 -9.37
N ALA A 252 6.97 9.82 -8.99
CA ALA A 252 6.11 11.00 -9.11
C ALA A 252 5.94 11.42 -10.58
N ASP A 253 4.79 12.00 -10.93
CA ASP A 253 4.54 12.53 -12.28
C ASP A 253 4.86 11.50 -13.40
N ASN A 254 5.62 11.91 -14.41
CA ASN A 254 5.90 11.14 -15.63
C ASN A 254 7.17 10.27 -15.55
N ILE A 255 7.82 10.13 -14.37
CA ILE A 255 9.02 9.28 -14.25
C ILE A 255 8.69 7.85 -13.81
N GLY A 256 7.47 7.62 -13.31
CA GLY A 256 6.94 6.27 -13.07
C GLY A 256 6.28 5.68 -14.30
N GLU A 257 6.19 4.36 -14.33
CA GLU A 257 5.59 3.60 -15.44
C GLU A 257 5.22 2.18 -15.01
N LEU A 258 4.28 1.59 -15.72
CA LEU A 258 4.15 0.15 -15.84
C LEU A 258 4.95 -0.29 -17.06
N ALA A 259 5.79 -1.31 -16.89
CA ALA A 259 6.66 -1.80 -17.96
C ALA A 259 6.80 -3.32 -17.89
N TRP A 260 7.32 -3.89 -18.97
CA TRP A 260 7.82 -5.27 -18.97
C TRP A 260 9.27 -5.30 -19.43
N LEU A 261 9.99 -6.32 -18.99
CA LEU A 261 11.36 -6.62 -19.37
C LEU A 261 11.34 -7.91 -20.19
N GLU A 262 11.53 -7.75 -21.50
CA GLU A 262 11.65 -8.85 -22.47
C GLU A 262 12.86 -9.69 -22.11
N ASN A 263 12.62 -10.95 -21.78
CA ASN A 263 13.65 -11.94 -21.59
C ASN A 263 14.24 -12.30 -22.96
N ARG A 264 15.57 -12.39 -23.02
CA ARG A 264 16.30 -12.69 -24.27
C ARG A 264 17.36 -13.74 -23.99
N GLY A 265 17.04 -14.62 -23.04
CA GLY A 265 17.90 -15.63 -22.44
C GLY A 265 19.19 -15.06 -21.83
N LYS A 266 20.29 -15.14 -22.59
CA LYS A 266 21.62 -14.71 -22.13
C LYS A 266 21.93 -13.24 -22.43
N GLU A 267 21.15 -12.61 -23.29
CA GLU A 267 21.29 -11.18 -23.53
C GLU A 267 20.64 -10.39 -22.39
N LYS A 268 21.03 -9.11 -22.25
CA LYS A 268 20.34 -8.22 -21.32
C LYS A 268 18.86 -8.08 -21.72
N PRO A 269 17.93 -8.02 -20.76
CA PRO A 269 16.54 -7.82 -21.10
C PRO A 269 16.31 -6.44 -21.74
N VAL A 270 15.25 -6.33 -22.55
CA VAL A 270 14.82 -5.06 -23.16
C VAL A 270 13.58 -4.56 -22.43
N LYS A 271 13.61 -3.31 -21.97
CA LYS A 271 12.46 -2.70 -21.30
C LYS A 271 11.50 -2.10 -22.30
N HIS A 272 10.23 -2.45 -22.17
CA HIS A 272 9.12 -1.87 -22.93
C HIS A 272 8.13 -1.22 -21.98
N THR A 273 7.78 0.04 -22.23
CA THR A 273 6.77 0.77 -21.46
C THR A 273 5.37 0.31 -21.88
N LEU A 274 4.56 -0.16 -20.92
CA LEU A 274 3.16 -0.49 -21.12
C LEU A 274 2.28 0.75 -20.94
N VAL A 275 2.47 1.45 -19.82
CA VAL A 275 1.73 2.68 -19.50
C VAL A 275 2.69 3.67 -18.83
N PRO A 276 2.88 4.88 -19.37
CA PRO A 276 3.71 5.92 -18.77
C PRO A 276 2.95 6.64 -17.65
N LEU A 277 2.55 5.89 -16.62
CA LEU A 277 1.74 6.36 -15.51
C LEU A 277 2.46 6.10 -14.19
N GLY A 278 2.78 7.18 -13.48
CA GLY A 278 3.27 7.12 -12.11
C GLY A 278 2.16 6.66 -11.15
N GLY A 279 2.53 5.88 -10.13
CA GLY A 279 1.61 5.48 -9.05
C GLY A 279 1.08 4.05 -9.11
N GLY A 280 1.47 3.23 -10.09
CA GLY A 280 1.16 1.80 -10.07
C GLY A 280 1.72 1.12 -8.82
N LEU A 281 0.86 0.46 -8.04
CA LEU A 281 1.29 -0.32 -6.88
C LEU A 281 1.69 -1.74 -7.25
N ASN A 282 1.01 -2.32 -8.22
CA ASN A 282 1.15 -3.70 -8.66
C ASN A 282 0.99 -3.82 -10.18
N ILE A 283 1.29 -5.01 -10.72
CA ILE A 283 0.90 -5.40 -12.08
C ILE A 283 0.59 -6.90 -12.10
N THR A 284 -0.70 -7.24 -12.08
CA THR A 284 -1.14 -8.63 -11.85
C THR A 284 -1.73 -9.22 -13.14
N PRO A 285 -1.13 -10.29 -13.68
CA PRO A 285 -1.71 -11.05 -14.79
C PRO A 285 -3.00 -11.78 -14.39
N GLY A 286 -3.99 -11.81 -15.28
CA GLY A 286 -5.22 -12.59 -15.11
C GLY A 286 -6.14 -12.47 -16.32
N ASP A 287 -6.82 -13.56 -16.69
CA ASP A 287 -7.85 -13.56 -17.75
C ASP A 287 -9.15 -12.97 -17.18
N ILE A 288 -9.32 -11.64 -17.27
CA ILE A 288 -10.46 -10.94 -16.66
C ILE A 288 -11.65 -10.81 -17.61
N ASN A 289 -11.49 -11.19 -18.87
CA ASN A 289 -12.54 -11.13 -19.90
C ASN A 289 -13.03 -12.53 -20.36
N GLY A 290 -12.33 -13.60 -19.97
CA GLY A 290 -12.66 -14.99 -20.24
C GLY A 290 -12.26 -15.47 -21.65
N ASP A 291 -11.32 -14.81 -22.33
CA ASP A 291 -10.91 -15.16 -23.70
C ASP A 291 -9.71 -16.12 -23.77
N GLY A 292 -9.12 -16.44 -22.63
CA GLY A 292 -7.98 -17.35 -22.49
C GLY A 292 -6.62 -16.68 -22.64
N LEU A 293 -6.55 -15.36 -22.87
CA LEU A 293 -5.32 -14.58 -22.81
C LEU A 293 -5.23 -13.90 -21.44
N LEU A 294 -4.02 -13.83 -20.89
CA LEU A 294 -3.81 -13.11 -19.63
C LEU A 294 -3.73 -11.62 -19.90
N ASP A 295 -4.67 -10.88 -19.30
CA ASP A 295 -4.68 -9.42 -19.23
C ASP A 295 -3.81 -8.95 -18.06
N LEU A 296 -3.54 -7.64 -17.98
CA LEU A 296 -2.78 -7.06 -16.86
C LEU A 296 -3.64 -6.06 -16.09
N VAL A 297 -3.78 -6.24 -14.79
CA VAL A 297 -4.55 -5.34 -13.92
C VAL A 297 -3.64 -4.63 -12.94
N SER A 298 -3.80 -3.32 -12.80
CA SER A 298 -2.98 -2.49 -11.92
C SER A 298 -3.83 -1.52 -11.10
N LEU A 299 -3.55 -1.47 -9.81
CA LEU A 299 -4.03 -0.42 -8.90
C LEU A 299 -3.07 0.77 -8.96
N VAL A 300 -3.61 1.94 -9.29
CA VAL A 300 -2.87 3.19 -9.44
C VAL A 300 -3.28 4.18 -8.35
N THR A 301 -2.29 4.64 -7.58
CA THR A 301 -2.47 5.61 -6.50
C THR A 301 -1.89 6.97 -6.88
N GLN A 302 -1.31 7.73 -5.94
CA GLN A 302 -0.85 9.12 -6.14
C GLN A 302 -1.96 10.01 -6.69
N GLU A 303 -3.09 10.06 -5.97
CA GLU A 303 -4.21 10.97 -6.27
C GLU A 303 -5.03 10.57 -7.52
N HIS A 304 -4.61 9.53 -8.26
CA HIS A 304 -5.41 8.92 -9.32
C HIS A 304 -6.51 8.01 -8.77
N GLU A 305 -6.18 7.21 -7.76
CA GLU A 305 -7.06 6.27 -7.03
C GLU A 305 -7.96 5.47 -7.97
N MET A 306 -7.35 4.73 -8.90
CA MET A 306 -8.05 4.02 -9.96
C MET A 306 -7.48 2.63 -10.20
N ILE A 307 -8.30 1.76 -10.77
CA ILE A 307 -7.90 0.43 -11.22
C ILE A 307 -8.01 0.41 -12.74
N ILE A 308 -6.92 0.03 -13.38
CA ILE A 308 -6.80 -0.04 -14.83
C ILE A 308 -6.53 -1.48 -15.26
N ALA A 309 -6.97 -1.81 -16.46
CA ALA A 309 -6.63 -3.05 -17.14
C ALA A 309 -5.98 -2.75 -18.49
N LEU A 310 -5.01 -3.58 -18.85
CA LEU A 310 -4.46 -3.72 -20.19
C LEU A 310 -5.00 -5.05 -20.71
N VAL A 311 -6.06 -4.98 -21.51
CA VAL A 311 -6.74 -6.16 -22.04
C VAL A 311 -5.94 -6.69 -23.21
N ASN A 312 -5.48 -7.92 -23.13
CA ASN A 312 -4.59 -8.54 -24.09
C ASN A 312 -5.36 -8.94 -25.35
N ALA A 313 -5.06 -8.28 -26.47
CA ALA A 313 -5.65 -8.56 -27.77
C ALA A 313 -4.81 -9.57 -28.59
N GLY A 314 -3.74 -10.12 -28.00
CA GLY A 314 -2.77 -10.99 -28.65
C GLY A 314 -1.65 -10.23 -29.38
N ASP A 315 -0.58 -10.96 -29.73
CA ASP A 315 0.60 -10.44 -30.45
C ASP A 315 1.22 -9.19 -29.79
N GLY A 316 1.22 -9.13 -28.45
CA GLY A 316 1.74 -8.00 -27.68
C GLY A 316 0.88 -6.72 -27.72
N ASN A 317 -0.35 -6.79 -28.21
CA ASN A 317 -1.26 -5.64 -28.25
C ASN A 317 -2.17 -5.61 -27.02
N PHE A 318 -2.32 -4.43 -26.42
CA PHE A 318 -3.15 -4.25 -25.23
C PHE A 318 -4.11 -3.07 -25.38
N ASP A 319 -5.38 -3.31 -25.07
CA ASP A 319 -6.42 -2.30 -24.97
C ASP A 319 -6.49 -1.76 -23.54
N TYR A 320 -6.24 -0.46 -23.37
CA TYR A 320 -6.36 0.20 -22.07
C TYR A 320 -7.83 0.38 -21.66
N LYS A 321 -8.18 -0.04 -20.44
CA LYS A 321 -9.49 0.15 -19.80
C LYS A 321 -9.31 0.70 -18.40
N MET A 322 -10.14 1.68 -18.02
CA MET A 322 -10.29 2.08 -16.62
C MET A 322 -11.49 1.32 -16.05
N LEU A 323 -11.24 0.39 -15.13
CA LEU A 323 -12.26 -0.45 -14.54
C LEU A 323 -12.97 0.25 -13.38
N PHE A 324 -12.22 1.02 -12.61
CA PHE A 324 -12.75 1.77 -11.47
C PHE A 324 -11.94 3.03 -11.24
N LYS A 325 -12.62 4.08 -10.73
CA LYS A 325 -11.98 5.28 -10.22
C LYS A 325 -12.72 5.74 -8.98
N ALA A 326 -11.97 5.96 -7.90
CA ALA A 326 -12.51 6.46 -6.66
C ALA A 326 -13.13 7.86 -6.85
N SER A 327 -14.16 8.14 -6.05
CA SER A 327 -14.81 9.46 -6.06
C SER A 327 -13.94 10.55 -5.44
N GLU A 328 -12.95 10.17 -4.63
CA GLU A 328 -12.11 11.10 -3.86
C GLU A 328 -10.63 10.75 -4.07
N PRO A 329 -9.75 11.76 -4.21
CA PRO A 329 -8.32 11.55 -4.50
C PRO A 329 -7.50 11.05 -3.28
N MET A 330 -8.07 11.09 -2.07
CA MET A 330 -7.38 10.76 -0.82
C MET A 330 -7.97 9.52 -0.13
N ILE A 331 -8.49 8.56 -0.89
CA ILE A 331 -9.00 7.31 -0.30
C ILE A 331 -7.86 6.39 0.18
N GLY A 332 -6.66 6.53 -0.38
CA GLY A 332 -5.43 5.87 0.07
C GLY A 332 -5.41 4.36 -0.24
N SER A 333 -5.51 3.97 -1.52
CA SER A 333 -5.47 2.55 -1.90
C SER A 333 -4.11 1.91 -1.59
N THR A 334 -4.10 0.65 -1.12
CA THR A 334 -2.90 0.02 -0.52
C THR A 334 -2.54 -1.34 -1.11
N SER A 335 -3.52 -2.13 -1.52
CA SER A 335 -3.31 -3.47 -2.07
C SER A 335 -4.48 -3.91 -2.95
N MET A 336 -4.22 -4.88 -3.83
CA MET A 336 -5.18 -5.47 -4.75
C MET A 336 -4.84 -6.94 -4.99
N SER A 337 -5.84 -7.77 -5.23
CA SER A 337 -5.71 -9.15 -5.68
C SER A 337 -6.86 -9.53 -6.61
N LEU A 338 -6.59 -10.41 -7.58
CA LEU A 338 -7.62 -11.03 -8.40
C LEU A 338 -8.16 -12.28 -7.69
N VAL A 339 -9.47 -12.45 -7.63
CA VAL A 339 -10.13 -13.57 -6.97
C VAL A 339 -11.52 -13.80 -7.54
N ASP A 340 -11.96 -15.05 -7.69
CA ASP A 340 -13.38 -15.38 -7.90
C ASP A 340 -14.07 -15.40 -6.52
N MET A 341 -14.71 -14.28 -6.14
CA MET A 341 -15.26 -14.10 -4.79
C MET A 341 -16.65 -14.75 -4.64
N ASP A 342 -17.44 -14.77 -5.71
CA ASP A 342 -18.81 -15.27 -5.68
C ASP A 342 -18.99 -16.68 -6.29
N GLY A 343 -17.93 -17.26 -6.86
CA GLY A 343 -17.92 -18.61 -7.40
C GLY A 343 -18.52 -18.71 -8.80
N ASP A 344 -18.69 -17.61 -9.52
CA ASP A 344 -19.21 -17.59 -10.89
C ASP A 344 -18.14 -17.85 -11.97
N LYS A 345 -16.86 -17.87 -11.55
CA LYS A 345 -15.63 -18.11 -12.34
C LYS A 345 -15.12 -16.93 -13.15
N ASP A 346 -15.74 -15.78 -13.02
CA ASP A 346 -15.14 -14.54 -13.51
C ASP A 346 -14.16 -14.02 -12.43
N LEU A 347 -12.99 -13.52 -12.85
CA LEU A 347 -12.04 -12.93 -11.91
C LEU A 347 -12.55 -11.55 -11.47
N ASP A 348 -12.79 -11.42 -10.17
CA ASP A 348 -13.07 -10.16 -9.49
C ASP A 348 -11.81 -9.46 -9.02
N ILE A 349 -11.97 -8.25 -8.51
CA ILE A 349 -10.90 -7.46 -7.92
C ILE A 349 -11.22 -7.15 -6.45
N LEU A 350 -10.49 -7.76 -5.53
CA LEU A 350 -10.49 -7.41 -4.12
C LEU A 350 -9.38 -6.40 -3.87
N PHE A 351 -9.70 -5.26 -3.26
CA PHE A 351 -8.69 -4.24 -2.96
C PHE A 351 -8.94 -3.55 -1.62
N ALA A 352 -7.87 -3.02 -1.04
CA ALA A 352 -7.92 -2.30 0.24
C ALA A 352 -7.57 -0.83 0.06
N ASN A 353 -8.13 0.00 0.94
CA ASN A 353 -7.76 1.39 1.08
C ASN A 353 -7.54 1.73 2.56
N GLY A 354 -6.31 2.12 2.87
CA GLY A 354 -5.84 2.26 4.24
C GLY A 354 -4.68 3.23 4.44
N ASP A 355 -4.11 3.77 3.36
CA ASP A 355 -2.95 4.65 3.48
C ASP A 355 -3.36 5.99 4.11
N ALA A 356 -2.72 6.32 5.22
CA ALA A 356 -2.85 7.60 5.93
C ALA A 356 -1.49 8.25 6.14
N HIS A 357 -0.48 7.89 5.36
CA HIS A 357 0.91 8.25 5.63
C HIS A 357 1.42 9.48 4.86
N ASP A 358 0.52 10.22 4.20
CA ASP A 358 0.80 11.51 3.57
C ASP A 358 0.75 12.67 4.59
N LEU A 359 -0.01 13.73 4.29
CA LEU A 359 -0.05 14.97 5.06
C LEU A 359 -0.87 14.86 6.37
N GLN A 360 -1.64 13.79 6.57
CA GLN A 360 -2.52 13.64 7.72
C GLN A 360 -2.65 12.16 8.14
N TYR A 361 -2.36 11.89 9.42
CA TYR A 361 -2.16 10.55 9.96
C TYR A 361 -3.34 9.96 10.73
N ASP A 362 -4.41 10.73 10.99
CA ASP A 362 -5.50 10.17 11.78
C ASP A 362 -6.17 9.03 11.00
N PRO A 363 -6.51 7.91 11.66
CA PRO A 363 -7.30 6.86 11.04
C PRO A 363 -8.59 7.40 10.41
N LYS A 364 -8.83 7.04 9.16
CA LYS A 364 -9.93 7.58 8.33
C LYS A 364 -11.11 6.59 8.28
N PRO A 365 -12.36 7.01 8.60
CA PRO A 365 -13.51 6.09 8.68
C PRO A 365 -13.97 5.59 7.31
N TYR A 366 -13.46 6.16 6.23
CA TYR A 366 -13.67 5.70 4.86
C TYR A 366 -12.60 4.69 4.40
N HIS A 367 -11.65 4.31 5.26
CA HIS A 367 -10.77 3.16 5.01
C HIS A 367 -11.52 1.85 5.12
N GLY A 368 -11.07 0.84 4.38
CA GLY A 368 -11.75 -0.44 4.33
C GLY A 368 -11.28 -1.37 3.23
N VAL A 369 -12.09 -2.40 3.01
CA VAL A 369 -11.93 -3.40 1.96
C VAL A 369 -13.08 -3.25 0.98
N GLN A 370 -12.75 -3.33 -0.30
CA GLN A 370 -13.63 -3.09 -1.42
C GLN A 370 -13.56 -4.29 -2.37
N TRP A 371 -14.66 -4.57 -3.06
CA TRP A 371 -14.76 -5.66 -4.03
C TRP A 371 -15.38 -5.11 -5.32
N LEU A 372 -14.66 -5.25 -6.44
CA LEU A 372 -15.23 -5.05 -7.77
C LEU A 372 -15.59 -6.41 -8.33
N GLU A 373 -16.88 -6.71 -8.30
CA GLU A 373 -17.44 -7.94 -8.84
C GLU A 373 -17.52 -7.83 -10.36
N ASN A 374 -16.93 -8.78 -11.08
CA ASN A 374 -16.97 -8.87 -12.52
C ASN A 374 -18.22 -9.66 -12.94
N LYS A 375 -19.24 -8.99 -13.46
CA LYS A 375 -20.47 -9.64 -13.97
C LYS A 375 -20.28 -10.31 -15.34
N GLY A 376 -19.03 -10.58 -15.69
CA GLY A 376 -18.58 -11.07 -16.98
C GLY A 376 -18.34 -9.95 -18.00
N GLN A 377 -17.47 -10.23 -18.97
CA GLN A 377 -17.16 -9.35 -20.10
C GLN A 377 -16.73 -7.92 -19.68
N LEU A 378 -16.00 -7.81 -18.57
CA LEU A 378 -15.50 -6.56 -17.99
C LEU A 378 -16.59 -5.61 -17.45
N ASP A 379 -17.79 -6.11 -17.12
CA ASP A 379 -18.83 -5.33 -16.45
C ASP A 379 -18.65 -5.38 -14.93
N PHE A 380 -17.96 -4.38 -14.37
CA PHE A 380 -17.63 -4.37 -12.94
C PHE A 380 -18.67 -3.63 -12.09
N GLN A 381 -19.13 -4.30 -11.03
CA GLN A 381 -19.97 -3.74 -9.98
C GLN A 381 -19.15 -3.49 -8.71
N PHE A 382 -19.16 -2.24 -8.21
CA PHE A 382 -18.48 -1.88 -6.97
C PHE A 382 -19.31 -2.25 -5.73
N HIS A 383 -18.65 -2.90 -4.78
CA HIS A 383 -19.15 -3.22 -3.44
C HIS A 383 -18.21 -2.68 -2.37
N ASN A 384 -18.76 -1.94 -1.40
CA ASN A 384 -18.04 -1.56 -0.21
C ASN A 384 -18.20 -2.63 0.87
N LEU A 385 -17.30 -3.63 0.84
CA LEU A 385 -17.37 -4.84 1.65
C LEU A 385 -17.34 -4.53 3.14
N ALA A 386 -16.34 -3.77 3.61
CA ALA A 386 -16.23 -3.41 5.01
C ALA A 386 -15.46 -2.12 5.26
N ARG A 387 -15.82 -1.41 6.34
CA ARG A 387 -15.00 -0.31 6.89
C ARG A 387 -14.02 -0.84 7.91
N PHE A 388 -12.75 -0.52 7.72
CA PHE A 388 -11.67 -0.91 8.61
C PHE A 388 -10.55 0.11 8.54
N TYR A 389 -10.23 0.72 9.69
CA TYR A 389 -9.15 1.70 9.75
C TYR A 389 -7.85 1.11 9.25
N GLY A 390 -7.21 1.84 8.34
CA GLY A 390 -5.85 1.53 7.89
C GLY A 390 -5.71 0.24 7.11
N ALA A 391 -6.79 -0.27 6.49
CA ALA A 391 -6.78 -1.52 5.73
C ALA A 391 -5.57 -1.60 4.76
N ALA A 392 -4.58 -2.41 5.10
CA ALA A 392 -3.29 -2.46 4.43
C ALA A 392 -3.28 -3.54 3.34
N LEU A 393 -3.68 -4.73 3.73
CA LEU A 393 -3.77 -5.91 2.88
C LEU A 393 -5.11 -6.59 3.13
N ALA A 394 -5.76 -7.05 2.07
CA ALA A 394 -6.91 -7.95 2.12
C ALA A 394 -6.61 -9.19 1.28
N LYS A 395 -6.94 -10.37 1.80
CA LYS A 395 -6.83 -11.65 1.08
C LYS A 395 -8.07 -12.49 1.30
N ALA A 396 -8.44 -13.26 0.29
CA ALA A 396 -9.60 -14.12 0.34
C ALA A 396 -9.20 -15.59 0.51
N ALA A 397 -9.87 -16.31 1.40
CA ALA A 397 -9.73 -17.74 1.61
C ALA A 397 -10.97 -18.30 2.32
N ASP A 398 -11.19 -19.60 2.23
CA ASP A 398 -12.21 -20.29 3.02
C ASP A 398 -11.65 -20.54 4.43
N MET A 399 -11.99 -19.69 5.41
CA MET A 399 -11.35 -19.71 6.74
C MET A 399 -11.99 -20.70 7.71
N ASP A 400 -13.21 -21.17 7.46
CA ASP A 400 -13.92 -22.11 8.33
C ASP A 400 -14.28 -23.46 7.67
N GLY A 401 -14.03 -23.58 6.37
CA GLY A 401 -14.16 -24.81 5.60
C GLY A 401 -15.57 -25.09 5.10
N ASP A 402 -16.44 -24.07 5.03
CA ASP A 402 -17.81 -24.20 4.54
C ASP A 402 -17.94 -24.08 3.00
N GLY A 403 -16.87 -23.66 2.34
CA GLY A 403 -16.70 -23.67 0.90
C GLY A 403 -16.87 -22.32 0.22
N ASP A 404 -17.21 -21.24 0.95
CA ASP A 404 -17.19 -19.89 0.41
C ASP A 404 -15.94 -19.10 0.76
N LYS A 405 -15.67 -18.04 -0.03
CA LYS A 405 -14.50 -17.19 0.18
C LYS A 405 -14.83 -16.14 1.23
N ASP A 406 -14.13 -16.22 2.34
CA ASP A 406 -14.04 -15.16 3.34
C ASP A 406 -12.97 -14.15 2.98
N VAL A 407 -12.91 -13.05 3.73
CA VAL A 407 -11.84 -12.05 3.61
C VAL A 407 -11.13 -11.82 4.93
N VAL A 408 -9.80 -11.93 4.94
CA VAL A 408 -8.96 -11.45 6.05
C VAL A 408 -8.35 -10.11 5.65
N ALA A 409 -8.38 -9.13 6.55
CA ALA A 409 -7.77 -7.82 6.33
C ALA A 409 -6.87 -7.41 7.50
N SER A 410 -5.74 -6.79 7.17
CA SER A 410 -4.79 -6.23 8.13
C SER A 410 -4.83 -4.70 8.17
N SER A 411 -4.32 -4.10 9.24
CA SER A 411 -4.30 -2.64 9.42
C SER A 411 -2.89 -2.10 9.61
N TRP A 412 -2.52 -1.10 8.81
CA TRP A 412 -1.27 -0.34 8.94
C TRP A 412 -1.41 0.86 9.88
N ASN A 413 -2.58 1.48 9.92
CA ASN A 413 -2.85 2.67 10.74
C ASN A 413 -4.20 2.59 11.48
N ASN A 414 -4.16 2.68 12.80
CA ASN A 414 -5.35 2.63 13.65
C ASN A 414 -5.12 3.42 14.93
N TYR A 415 -6.13 3.50 15.80
CA TYR A 415 -5.97 4.05 17.13
C TYR A 415 -5.29 3.00 18.03
N TRP A 416 -3.97 2.83 17.90
CA TRP A 416 -3.23 1.77 18.58
C TRP A 416 -3.22 1.86 20.11
N ASP A 417 -3.52 3.04 20.68
CA ASP A 417 -3.73 3.22 22.12
C ASP A 417 -5.07 2.66 22.64
N ASP A 418 -6.00 2.33 21.74
CA ASP A 418 -7.30 1.76 22.07
C ASP A 418 -7.26 0.24 21.91
N GLU A 419 -7.18 -0.48 23.03
CA GLU A 419 -7.07 -1.95 23.09
C GLU A 419 -8.25 -2.70 22.45
N GLN A 420 -9.34 -2.02 22.10
CA GLN A 420 -10.46 -2.62 21.37
C GLN A 420 -10.27 -2.60 19.85
N ARG A 421 -9.23 -1.92 19.34
CA ARG A 421 -8.93 -1.85 17.90
C ARG A 421 -8.14 -3.05 17.43
N GLN A 422 -8.57 -3.60 16.30
CA GLN A 422 -7.97 -4.79 15.70
C GLN A 422 -6.85 -4.39 14.73
N THR A 423 -5.81 -5.20 14.69
CA THR A 423 -4.77 -5.19 13.66
C THR A 423 -5.09 -6.17 12.52
N LEU A 424 -5.87 -7.21 12.81
CA LEU A 424 -6.35 -8.22 11.86
C LEU A 424 -7.82 -8.54 12.11
N ILE A 425 -8.59 -8.62 11.03
CA ILE A 425 -10.04 -8.93 11.03
C ILE A 425 -10.33 -9.98 9.98
N TRP A 426 -11.22 -10.90 10.33
CA TRP A 426 -11.85 -11.85 9.42
C TRP A 426 -13.28 -11.37 9.14
N PHE A 427 -13.65 -11.26 7.87
CA PHE A 427 -14.99 -11.02 7.37
C PHE A 427 -15.50 -12.35 6.83
N GLU A 428 -16.29 -13.06 7.65
CA GLU A 428 -16.95 -14.32 7.31
C GLU A 428 -18.04 -14.05 6.29
N ASN A 429 -18.01 -14.74 5.16
CA ASN A 429 -19.06 -14.78 4.17
C ASN A 429 -20.07 -15.87 4.56
N ASP A 430 -21.34 -15.70 4.20
CA ASP A 430 -22.42 -16.63 4.54
C ASP A 430 -22.85 -17.49 3.34
N GLY A 431 -21.98 -17.61 2.34
CA GLY A 431 -22.27 -18.18 1.03
C GLY A 431 -23.27 -17.36 0.18
N LYS A 432 -23.70 -16.19 0.65
CA LYS A 432 -24.61 -15.27 -0.07
C LYS A 432 -24.05 -13.85 -0.12
N GLN A 433 -22.74 -13.71 0.07
CA GLN A 433 -22.01 -12.45 0.02
C GLN A 433 -22.43 -11.47 1.14
N ASN A 434 -23.00 -11.97 2.25
CA ASN A 434 -23.22 -11.16 3.45
C ASN A 434 -22.07 -11.37 4.44
N PHE A 435 -21.27 -10.32 4.62
CA PHE A 435 -20.07 -10.41 5.43
C PHE A 435 -20.30 -10.04 6.90
N THR A 436 -19.85 -10.91 7.82
CA THR A 436 -19.83 -10.67 9.26
C THR A 436 -18.40 -10.54 9.78
N SER A 437 -18.09 -9.42 10.42
CA SER A 437 -16.73 -9.14 10.93
C SER A 437 -16.44 -9.80 12.28
N LYS A 438 -15.29 -10.45 12.40
CA LYS A 438 -14.72 -11.06 13.60
C LYS A 438 -13.27 -10.58 13.79
N GLY A 439 -12.96 -10.02 14.96
CA GLY A 439 -11.58 -9.65 15.29
C GLY A 439 -10.69 -10.87 15.48
N ILE A 440 -9.51 -10.89 14.84
CA ILE A 440 -8.50 -11.96 14.99
C ILE A 440 -7.47 -11.56 16.04
N ALA A 441 -6.87 -10.39 15.88
CA ALA A 441 -5.77 -9.94 16.71
C ALA A 441 -5.80 -8.42 16.89
N HIS A 442 -5.39 -8.00 18.09
CA HIS A 442 -5.13 -6.59 18.46
C HIS A 442 -3.63 -6.25 18.45
N LYS A 443 -2.79 -7.26 18.69
CA LYS A 443 -1.32 -7.16 18.71
C LYS A 443 -0.71 -8.39 18.02
N PRO A 444 0.43 -8.24 17.34
CA PRO A 444 1.20 -7.01 17.20
C PRO A 444 0.56 -5.98 16.25
N SER A 445 0.69 -4.68 16.53
CA SER A 445 0.07 -3.64 15.68
C SER A 445 0.81 -3.45 14.35
N SER A 446 0.17 -2.78 13.39
CA SER A 446 0.76 -2.38 12.10
C SER A 446 1.17 -3.58 11.23
N ILE A 447 0.23 -4.49 10.99
CA ILE A 447 0.42 -5.64 10.10
C ILE A 447 0.14 -5.19 8.67
N VAL A 448 1.14 -5.33 7.79
CA VAL A 448 1.05 -4.86 6.40
C VAL A 448 1.24 -5.98 5.37
N SER A 449 1.78 -7.11 5.80
CA SER A 449 2.02 -8.28 4.97
C SER A 449 1.55 -9.52 5.70
N PHE A 450 0.84 -10.39 5.01
CA PHE A 450 0.49 -11.71 5.52
C PHE A 450 0.19 -12.70 4.39
N GLU A 451 0.31 -13.98 4.71
CA GLU A 451 -0.13 -15.11 3.89
C GLU A 451 -1.15 -15.97 4.64
N LEU A 452 -2.09 -16.54 3.88
CA LEU A 452 -3.09 -17.49 4.37
C LEU A 452 -2.69 -18.89 3.88
N GLU A 453 -2.32 -19.78 4.79
CA GLU A 453 -1.82 -21.11 4.45
C GLU A 453 -2.08 -22.08 5.61
N ASP A 454 -2.49 -23.31 5.32
CA ASP A 454 -2.56 -24.37 6.33
C ASP A 454 -1.15 -24.84 6.71
N VAL A 455 -0.54 -24.20 7.72
CA VAL A 455 0.83 -24.55 8.15
C VAL A 455 0.85 -25.64 9.21
N ASN A 456 -0.30 -25.93 9.82
CA ASN A 456 -0.43 -26.89 10.89
C ASN A 456 -0.93 -28.28 10.39
N GLY A 457 -1.53 -28.33 9.21
CA GLY A 457 -2.02 -29.52 8.50
C GLY A 457 -3.45 -29.94 8.89
N ASP A 458 -4.27 -29.04 9.41
CA ASP A 458 -5.65 -29.34 9.85
C ASP A 458 -6.71 -29.11 8.76
N GLY A 459 -6.31 -28.59 7.60
CA GLY A 459 -7.16 -28.32 6.46
C GLY A 459 -7.81 -26.93 6.46
N LEU A 460 -7.50 -26.06 7.42
CA LEU A 460 -7.93 -24.67 7.43
C LEU A 460 -6.74 -23.70 7.30
N PRO A 461 -6.91 -22.54 6.63
CA PRO A 461 -5.82 -21.58 6.51
C PRO A 461 -5.45 -20.97 7.87
N ASP A 462 -4.17 -21.03 8.24
CA ASP A 462 -3.54 -20.23 9.28
C ASP A 462 -3.03 -18.90 8.68
N ILE A 463 -2.57 -17.97 9.53
CA ILE A 463 -2.05 -16.66 9.09
C ILE A 463 -0.57 -16.53 9.45
N ILE A 464 0.28 -16.26 8.47
CA ILE A 464 1.69 -15.90 8.67
C ILE A 464 1.80 -14.42 8.37
N ALA A 465 2.20 -13.62 9.33
CA ALA A 465 2.11 -12.17 9.20
C ALA A 465 3.38 -11.44 9.63
N GLY A 466 3.59 -10.28 9.00
CA GLY A 466 4.72 -9.40 9.16
C GLY A 466 4.29 -8.01 9.62
N THR A 467 5.04 -7.42 10.55
CA THR A 467 4.78 -6.05 11.00
C THR A 467 5.68 -5.02 10.33
N PHE A 468 5.13 -3.82 10.13
CA PHE A 468 5.85 -2.65 9.65
C PHE A 468 5.48 -1.43 10.52
N LYS A 469 6.38 -1.05 11.43
CA LYS A 469 6.20 0.07 12.36
C LYS A 469 6.60 1.42 11.74
N ILE A 470 5.81 1.89 10.77
CA ILE A 470 6.10 3.14 10.04
C ILE A 470 5.98 4.39 10.92
N ASP A 471 5.09 4.36 11.91
CA ASP A 471 4.89 5.39 12.93
C ASP A 471 6.14 5.57 13.80
N GLU A 472 6.73 4.47 14.25
CA GLU A 472 7.98 4.47 15.01
C GLU A 472 9.17 4.89 14.14
N LEU A 473 9.23 4.40 12.90
CA LEU A 473 10.25 4.81 11.93
C LEU A 473 10.20 6.33 11.72
N LYS A 474 9.01 6.91 11.44
CA LYS A 474 8.84 8.36 11.27
C LYS A 474 9.16 9.13 12.55
N ALA A 475 8.77 8.63 13.72
CA ALA A 475 9.07 9.27 15.01
C ALA A 475 10.56 9.27 15.34
N THR A 476 11.36 8.41 14.73
CA THR A 476 12.82 8.32 14.94
C THR A 476 13.64 9.04 13.86
N MET A 477 13.02 9.46 12.75
CA MET A 477 13.70 10.19 11.69
C MET A 477 14.35 11.49 12.20
N GLY A 478 15.61 11.70 11.84
CA GLY A 478 16.38 12.91 12.19
C GLY A 478 16.90 12.94 13.63
N LYS A 479 16.65 11.89 14.44
CA LYS A 479 17.21 11.75 15.79
C LYS A 479 18.58 11.06 15.77
N GLU A 480 19.38 11.30 16.80
CA GLU A 480 20.66 10.60 16.98
C GLU A 480 20.45 9.15 17.44
N GLU A 481 21.40 8.25 17.14
CA GLU A 481 21.30 6.81 17.43
C GLU A 481 21.00 6.50 18.91
N ALA A 482 21.57 7.27 19.84
CA ALA A 482 21.31 7.11 21.27
C ALA A 482 19.85 7.44 21.65
N GLU A 483 19.26 8.45 21.02
CA GLU A 483 17.86 8.83 21.21
C GLU A 483 16.92 7.80 20.59
N ILE A 484 17.27 7.27 19.40
CA ILE A 484 16.53 6.20 18.73
C ILE A 484 16.49 4.96 19.61
N LYS A 485 17.65 4.49 20.09
CA LYS A 485 17.72 3.32 20.99
C LYS A 485 16.89 3.51 22.25
N LYS A 486 16.87 4.73 22.80
CA LYS A 486 16.05 5.06 23.97
C LYS A 486 14.55 5.06 23.64
N SER A 487 14.14 5.60 22.49
CA SER A 487 12.72 5.61 22.08
C SER A 487 12.17 4.23 21.74
N LEU A 488 13.04 3.30 21.35
CA LEU A 488 12.66 1.91 21.03
C LEU A 488 12.67 0.99 22.26
N GLN A 489 12.95 1.49 23.47
CA GLN A 489 12.89 0.68 24.68
C GLN A 489 11.44 0.32 25.03
N GLY A 490 11.15 -0.98 25.14
CA GLY A 490 9.81 -1.49 25.47
C GLY A 490 8.84 -1.50 24.28
N VAL A 491 9.32 -1.12 23.10
CA VAL A 491 8.58 -1.23 21.84
C VAL A 491 8.49 -2.70 21.42
N GLU A 492 7.37 -3.04 20.78
CA GLU A 492 7.10 -4.38 20.26
C GLU A 492 8.08 -4.75 19.15
N ASN A 493 8.97 -5.70 19.44
CA ASN A 493 10.08 -6.09 18.56
C ASN A 493 9.78 -7.34 17.71
N THR A 494 8.54 -7.83 17.75
CA THR A 494 8.11 -9.00 16.97
C THR A 494 7.83 -8.57 15.55
N ARG A 495 8.63 -9.08 14.61
CA ARG A 495 8.46 -8.79 13.17
C ARG A 495 7.69 -9.82 12.39
N LEU A 496 7.73 -11.08 12.83
CA LEU A 496 7.06 -12.21 12.19
C LEU A 496 6.33 -13.02 13.25
N PHE A 497 5.15 -13.52 12.92
CA PHE A 497 4.35 -14.37 13.80
C PHE A 497 3.41 -15.26 12.96
N VAL A 498 3.02 -16.37 13.57
CA VAL A 498 1.95 -17.23 13.06
C VAL A 498 0.74 -17.07 13.96
N ILE A 499 -0.44 -17.03 13.34
CA ILE A 499 -1.73 -17.10 14.01
C ILE A 499 -2.40 -18.37 13.55
N GLU A 500 -2.45 -19.37 14.43
CA GLU A 500 -3.07 -20.65 14.11
C GLU A 500 -4.59 -20.52 14.12
N ASN A 501 -5.24 -21.06 13.08
CA ASN A 501 -6.68 -21.13 12.96
C ASN A 501 -7.22 -22.18 13.93
N PRO A 502 -8.08 -21.79 14.87
CA PRO A 502 -8.56 -22.66 15.94
C PRO A 502 -9.81 -23.45 15.56
N LEU A 503 -10.42 -23.13 14.42
CA LEU A 503 -11.63 -23.79 13.98
C LEU A 503 -11.32 -25.25 13.63
N THR A 504 -12.36 -26.07 13.66
CA THR A 504 -12.29 -27.43 13.14
C THR A 504 -13.14 -27.43 11.89
N SER A 505 -12.57 -27.82 10.74
CA SER A 505 -13.29 -27.89 9.46
C SER A 505 -14.70 -28.44 9.68
N THR A 506 -15.71 -27.58 9.51
CA THR A 506 -17.10 -28.00 9.51
C THR A 506 -17.39 -28.60 8.15
N LYS A 507 -16.92 -29.83 7.89
CA LYS A 507 -17.27 -30.53 6.66
C LYS A 507 -18.78 -30.41 6.43
N PRO A 508 -19.22 -29.92 5.26
CA PRO A 508 -20.64 -29.95 4.91
C PRO A 508 -21.12 -31.40 5.03
N LYS A 509 -22.23 -31.59 5.74
CA LYS A 509 -22.88 -32.90 5.89
C LYS A 509 -23.53 -33.37 4.60
#